data_AF-G4Z4P8-F1
#
_entry.id   AF-G4Z4P8-F1
#
_cell.length_a   1.000
_cell.length_b   1.000
_cell.length_c   1.000
_cell.angle_alpha   90.00
_cell.angle_beta   90.00
_cell.angle_gamma   90.00
#
_symmetry.space_group_name_H-M   'P 1'
#
loop_
_entity.id
_entity.type
_entity.pdbx_description
1 polymer ?
#
loop_
_entity_poly.entity_id
_entity_poly.type
_entity_poly.pdbx_seq_one_letter_code
_entity_poly.pdbx_strand_id
1 'polypeptide(L)' 'TLAPTGSRTVWVKSCKKDKERITAMVLGDSDGNRYTPFLMLKSKPSKVPEVRAENARIRHGFGRHVWKEI' A
#
# COMPACT_ATOMS: atom_id res chain seq x y z
N THR A 1 24.65 -3.29 -2.64
CA THR A 1 24.59 -2.16 -1.68
C THR A 1 24.09 -2.68 -0.35
N LEU A 2 24.91 -2.67 0.69
CA LEU A 2 24.50 -3.07 2.04
C LEU A 2 23.80 -1.90 2.74
N ALA A 3 22.75 -2.18 3.50
CA ALA A 3 22.06 -1.14 4.26
C ALA A 3 22.97 -0.63 5.41
N PRO A 4 22.91 0.68 5.75
CA PRO A 4 23.70 1.24 6.84
C PRO A 4 23.37 0.61 8.20
N THR A 5 24.36 0.54 9.09
CA THR A 5 24.18 0.10 10.47
C THR A 5 23.08 0.92 11.16
N GLY A 6 22.07 0.24 11.71
CA GLY A 6 20.90 0.87 12.35
C GLY A 6 19.65 1.01 11.45
N SER A 7 19.70 0.55 10.20
CA SER A 7 18.52 0.54 9.33
C SER A 7 17.42 -0.37 9.89
N ARG A 8 16.26 0.20 10.21
CA ARG A 8 15.06 -0.57 10.56
C ARG A 8 14.44 -1.18 9.30
N THR A 9 14.70 -2.46 9.09
CA THR A 9 14.12 -3.23 7.98
C THR A 9 12.81 -3.85 8.41
N VAL A 10 11.73 -3.59 7.66
CA VAL A 10 10.44 -4.25 7.85
C VAL A 10 10.27 -5.32 6.78
N TRP A 11 10.23 -6.58 7.21
CA TRP A 11 9.95 -7.70 6.33
C TRP A 11 8.44 -7.95 6.25
N VAL A 12 7.89 -7.82 5.04
CA VAL A 12 6.46 -8.02 4.80
C VAL A 12 6.26 -9.34 4.06
N LYS A 13 5.68 -10.32 4.74
CA LYS A 13 5.34 -11.61 4.13
C LYS A 13 4.02 -11.49 3.37
N SER A 14 4.08 -11.54 2.04
CA SER A 14 2.89 -11.59 1.18
C SER A 14 2.40 -13.04 0.98
N CYS A 15 1.08 -13.25 1.00
CA CYS A 15 0.46 -14.57 0.81
C CYS A 15 0.50 -14.99 -0.68
N LYS A 16 1.54 -15.74 -1.09
CA LYS A 16 1.70 -16.71 -2.21
C LYS A 16 0.96 -16.54 -3.58
N LYS A 17 0.16 -15.52 -3.81
CA LYS A 17 -0.49 -15.18 -5.08
C LYS A 17 -0.07 -13.78 -5.50
N ASP A 18 -0.03 -13.54 -6.81
CA ASP A 18 0.67 -12.42 -7.46
C ASP A 18 0.65 -11.09 -6.69
N LYS A 19 1.86 -10.54 -6.57
CA LYS A 19 2.29 -9.44 -5.70
C LYS A 19 1.76 -8.06 -6.11
N GLU A 20 0.55 -7.96 -6.67
CA GLU A 20 -0.02 -6.68 -7.10
C GLU A 20 -0.64 -5.85 -5.96
N ARG A 21 -0.74 -6.42 -4.75
CA ARG A 21 -1.74 -5.97 -3.76
C ARG A 21 -1.22 -5.47 -2.42
N ILE A 22 0.09 -5.30 -2.23
CA ILE A 22 0.64 -4.76 -0.99
C ILE A 22 1.47 -3.53 -1.30
N THR A 23 1.04 -2.38 -0.79
CA THR A 23 1.80 -1.13 -0.83
C THR A 23 2.25 -0.81 0.59
N ALA A 24 3.56 -0.78 0.82
CA ALA A 24 4.11 -0.27 2.07
C ALA A 24 4.24 1.26 1.96
N MET A 25 3.60 1.97 2.89
CA MET A 25 3.78 3.41 3.03
C MET A 25 4.73 3.66 4.20
N VAL A 26 5.82 4.35 3.90
CA VAL A 26 6.82 4.77 4.87
C VAL A 26 6.61 6.26 5.07
N LEU A 27 6.21 6.66 6.28
CA LEU A 27 6.18 8.06 6.65
C LEU A 27 7.54 8.46 7.21
N GLY A 28 8.02 9.61 6.75
CA GLY A 28 9.12 10.33 7.38
C GLY A 28 8.79 11.82 7.43
N ASP A 29 9.36 12.52 8.40
CA ASP A 29 9.32 13.98 8.45
C ASP A 29 10.59 14.59 7.83
N SER A 30 10.59 15.92 7.70
CA SER A 30 11.70 16.69 7.16
C SER A 30 12.98 16.60 8.01
N ASP A 31 12.82 16.27 9.29
CA ASP A 31 13.92 16.15 10.26
C ASP A 31 14.59 14.78 10.18
N GLY A 32 14.10 13.90 9.30
CA GLY A 32 14.67 12.58 9.02
C GLY A 32 14.17 11.48 9.95
N ASN A 33 13.16 11.75 10.79
CA ASN A 33 12.54 10.71 11.61
C ASN A 33 11.75 9.77 10.71
N ARG A 34 11.87 8.46 10.98
CA ARG A 34 11.13 7.42 10.27
C ARG A 34 10.07 6.86 11.21
N TYR A 35 8.81 7.03 10.83
CA TYR A 35 7.68 6.49 11.57
C TYR A 35 7.46 5.02 11.24
N THR A 36 6.71 4.33 12.11
CA THR A 36 6.34 2.93 11.88
C THR A 36 5.65 2.80 10.52
N PRO A 37 6.16 1.96 9.60
CA PRO A 37 5.54 1.77 8.30
C PRO A 37 4.15 1.16 8.45
N PHE A 38 3.23 1.56 7.57
CA PHE A 38 1.92 0.95 7.46
C PHE A 38 1.81 0.24 6.13
N LEU A 39 1.18 -0.92 6.19
CA LEU A 39 0.98 -1.78 5.03
C LEU A 39 -0.45 -1.59 4.56
N MET A 40 -0.59 -1.04 3.37
CA MET A 40 -1.88 -0.91 2.71
C MET A 40 -2.09 -2.10 1.79
N LEU A 41 -3.04 -2.95 2.16
CA LEU A 41 -3.44 -4.12 1.39
C LEU A 41 -4.57 -3.73 0.45
N LYS A 42 -4.35 -3.86 -0.87
CA LYS A 42 -5.41 -3.68 -1.87
C LYS A 42 -6.43 -4.81 -1.73
N SER A 43 -7.69 -4.43 -1.58
CA SER A 43 -8.83 -5.36 -1.64
C SER A 43 -8.92 -6.03 -3.01
N LYS A 44 -9.61 -7.19 -3.08
CA LYS A 44 -9.95 -7.79 -4.38
C LYS A 44 -10.69 -6.78 -5.26
N PRO A 45 -10.43 -6.73 -6.59
CA PRO A 45 -11.18 -5.89 -7.50
C PRO A 45 -12.68 -6.15 -7.38
N SER A 46 -13.49 -5.10 -7.55
CA SER A 46 -14.95 -5.24 -7.58
C SER A 46 -15.37 -6.18 -8.71
N LYS A 47 -16.39 -7.01 -8.44
CA LYS A 47 -17.04 -7.82 -9.47
C LYS A 47 -17.85 -6.95 -10.43
N VAL A 48 -18.32 -5.79 -9.97
CA VAL A 48 -19.06 -4.82 -10.78
C VAL A 48 -18.07 -4.05 -11.67
N PRO A 49 -18.19 -4.12 -13.02
CA PRO A 49 -17.23 -3.51 -13.94
C PRO A 49 -17.08 -1.99 -13.78
N GLU A 50 -18.20 -1.27 -13.62
CA GLU A 50 -18.21 0.18 -13.47
C GLU A 50 -17.45 0.61 -12.21
N VAL A 51 -17.74 -0.02 -11.07
CA VAL A 51 -17.04 0.22 -9.80
C VAL A 51 -15.56 -0.14 -9.90
N ARG A 52 -15.21 -1.17 -10.69
CA ARG A 52 -13.80 -1.53 -10.93
C ARG A 52 -13.08 -0.42 -11.71
N ALA A 53 -13.69 0.09 -12.78
CA ALA A 53 -13.13 1.16 -13.59
C ALA A 53 -12.99 2.47 -12.79
N GLU A 54 -14.01 2.83 -12.01
CA GLU A 54 -13.99 4.00 -11.14
C GLU A 54 -12.88 3.88 -10.07
N ASN A 55 -12.80 2.74 -9.36
CA ASN A 55 -11.77 2.52 -8.36
C ASN A 55 -10.36 2.54 -8.97
N ALA A 56 -10.19 2.02 -10.19
CA ALA A 56 -8.91 2.06 -10.88
C ALA A 56 -8.50 3.50 -11.24
N ARG A 57 -9.45 4.28 -11.78
CA ARG A 57 -9.19 5.66 -12.24
C ARG A 57 -9.00 6.65 -11.10
N ILE A 58 -9.92 6.62 -10.13
CA ILE A 58 -10.05 7.66 -9.10
C ILE A 58 -9.29 7.28 -7.85
N ARG A 59 -9.32 6.00 -7.47
CA ARG A 59 -8.79 5.52 -6.19
C ARG A 59 -7.53 4.68 -6.35
N HIS A 60 -6.86 4.74 -7.50
CA HIS A 60 -5.61 4.01 -7.79
C HIS A 60 -5.67 2.48 -7.50
N GLY A 61 -6.85 1.89 -7.68
CA GLY A 61 -7.12 0.49 -7.40
C GLY A 61 -7.48 0.16 -5.95
N PHE A 62 -7.61 1.15 -5.07
CA PHE A 62 -8.21 1.00 -3.75
C PHE A 62 -9.74 1.04 -3.83
N GLY A 63 -10.41 0.22 -3.02
CA GLY A 63 -11.86 0.23 -2.95
C GLY A 63 -12.41 1.37 -2.09
N ARG A 64 -13.67 1.75 -2.32
CA ARG A 64 -14.41 2.79 -1.56
C ARG A 64 -14.36 2.62 -0.04
N HIS A 65 -14.19 1.40 0.46
CA HIS A 65 -14.13 1.11 1.89
C HIS A 65 -12.77 1.43 2.52
N VAL A 66 -11.70 1.30 1.72
CA VAL A 66 -10.32 1.61 2.12
C VAL A 66 -10.05 3.09 1.91
N TRP A 67 -10.52 3.63 0.79
CA TRP A 67 -10.31 5.02 0.40
C TRP A 67 -11.68 5.70 0.20
N LYS A 68 -12.19 6.28 1.29
CA LYS A 68 -13.54 6.89 1.34
C LYS A 68 -13.58 8.29 0.73
N GLU A 69 -12.53 9.07 0.96
CA GLU A 69 -12.41 10.47 0.53
C GLU A 69 -11.84 10.54 -0.88
N ILE A 70 -12.51 11.17 -1.84
CA ILE A 70 -12.00 11.31 -3.22
C ILE A 70 -11.49 12.73 -3.42
#